data_AF-A0A1U9UPW3-F1
#
_entry.id   AF-A0A1U9UPW3-F1
#
_cell.length_a   1.000
_cell.length_b   1.000
_cell.length_c   1.000
_cell.angle_alpha   90.00
_cell.angle_beta   90.00
_cell.angle_gamma   90.00
#
_symmetry.space_group_name_H-M   'P 1'
#
loop_
_entity.id
_entity.type
_entity.pdbx_description
1 polymer ?
#
loop_
_entity_poly.entity_id
_entity_poly.type
_entity_poly.pdbx_seq_one_letter_code
_entity_poly.pdbx_strand_id
1 'polypeptide(L)'
;MKNQVRVPILAMLAASAMLAQTAGAASPAMPERNPWLTDSVYPISHDDAAGTNSVPHAGPTVGRKLRAEDVKSLPTVFTSNPTVKKAGGHTIVIAEGIEGISKIDATGTNYKLVSCLPYPGLEHQAANGSADRIQAALAEADAARRAGDDTKLVAMTRDVEGIGFVRRNIPNGVYNFIDRDGVHFAVFGGMKILKSTDDNDPAKPLRVAKVQDFTPPSGWSSATASSHAAGCARPSHTRTTLIT
;
A
#
# COMPACT_ATOMS: atom_id res chain seq x y z
N MET A 1 90.05 20.18 19.26
CA MET A 1 88.85 21.05 19.36
C MET A 1 87.62 20.18 19.18
N LYS A 2 86.62 20.44 20.03
CA LYS A 2 85.43 19.64 20.31
C LYS A 2 84.61 19.35 19.05
N ASN A 3 84.08 18.14 18.92
CA ASN A 3 82.76 17.95 18.30
C ASN A 3 82.06 16.73 18.91
N GLN A 4 81.06 17.06 19.74
CA GLN A 4 80.10 16.14 20.33
C GLN A 4 79.16 15.62 19.24
N VAL A 5 79.03 14.29 19.12
CA VAL A 5 77.92 13.68 18.39
C VAL A 5 76.82 13.38 19.38
N ARG A 6 75.70 14.09 19.23
CA ARG A 6 74.47 13.90 19.98
C ARG A 6 73.75 12.66 19.45
N VAL A 7 73.46 11.70 20.32
CA VAL A 7 72.52 10.60 20.05
C VAL A 7 71.11 11.11 20.36
N PRO A 8 70.16 11.13 19.41
CA PRO A 8 68.79 11.45 19.72
C PRO A 8 68.07 10.23 20.32
N ILE A 9 67.49 10.46 21.49
CA ILE A 9 66.51 9.60 22.15
C ILE A 9 65.27 9.55 21.25
N LEU A 10 65.03 8.42 20.61
CA LEU A 10 63.78 8.12 19.92
C LEU A 10 63.25 6.80 20.48
N ALA A 11 62.44 6.89 21.54
CA ALA A 11 61.74 5.76 22.11
C ALA A 11 60.34 6.18 22.55
N MET A 12 59.37 5.39 22.08
CA MET A 12 58.00 5.25 22.59
C MET A 12 57.01 6.38 22.33
N LEU A 13 56.44 6.40 21.12
CA LEU A 13 54.98 6.45 20.99
C LEU A 13 54.53 5.10 20.41
N ALA A 14 54.27 4.15 21.32
CA ALA A 14 53.64 2.88 20.97
C ALA A 14 52.18 3.15 20.57
N ALA A 15 51.85 2.69 19.37
CA ALA A 15 50.54 2.77 18.73
C ALA A 15 49.41 2.28 19.66
N SER A 16 48.58 3.21 20.11
CA SER A 16 47.20 2.90 20.49
C SER A 16 46.31 3.12 19.27
N ALA A 17 46.50 2.27 18.25
CA ALA A 17 45.48 2.09 17.22
C ALA A 17 44.37 1.26 17.85
N MET A 18 43.41 1.94 18.47
CA MET A 18 42.16 1.32 18.87
C MET A 18 41.54 0.68 17.63
N LEU A 19 41.51 -0.66 17.62
CA LEU A 19 40.59 -1.43 16.81
C LEU A 19 39.17 -1.04 17.22
N ALA A 20 38.65 0.02 16.60
CA ALA A 20 37.22 0.25 16.52
C ALA A 20 36.68 -0.85 15.60
N GLN A 21 36.43 -2.01 16.21
CA GLN A 21 35.65 -3.08 15.61
C GLN A 21 34.25 -2.51 15.42
N THR A 22 33.97 -2.03 14.21
CA THR A 22 32.63 -1.69 13.79
C THR A 22 31.83 -2.98 13.86
N ALA A 23 31.15 -3.19 14.99
CA ALA A 23 30.06 -4.15 15.07
C ALA A 23 29.03 -3.68 14.03
N GLY A 24 29.13 -4.24 12.83
CA GLY A 24 28.11 -4.08 11.82
C GLY A 24 26.83 -4.60 12.44
N ALA A 25 25.92 -3.69 12.80
CA ALA A 25 24.60 -4.05 13.25
C ALA A 25 24.03 -4.99 12.18
N ALA A 26 23.88 -6.27 12.53
CA ALA A 26 23.22 -7.23 11.67
C ALA A 26 21.85 -6.62 11.35
N SER A 27 21.60 -6.37 10.06
CA SER A 27 20.31 -5.86 9.64
C SER A 27 19.24 -6.82 10.19
N PRO A 28 18.16 -6.31 10.80
CA PRO A 28 17.12 -7.17 11.35
C PRO A 28 16.68 -8.17 10.27
N ALA A 29 16.56 -9.44 10.65
CA ALA A 29 16.17 -10.50 9.74
C ALA A 29 14.75 -10.23 9.24
N MET A 30 14.64 -9.61 8.07
CA MET A 30 13.36 -9.38 7.41
C MET A 30 12.82 -10.71 6.89
N PRO A 31 11.48 -10.90 6.86
CA PRO A 31 10.89 -12.07 6.21
C PRO A 31 11.32 -12.13 4.74
N GLU A 32 11.32 -13.35 4.18
CA GLU A 32 11.62 -13.54 2.76
C GLU A 32 10.69 -12.70 1.87
N ARG A 33 11.27 -12.16 0.80
CA ARG A 33 10.55 -11.29 -0.15
C ARG A 33 9.43 -12.06 -0.84
N ASN A 34 8.23 -11.49 -0.87
CA ASN A 34 7.13 -12.07 -1.64
C ASN A 34 7.49 -12.01 -3.15
N PRO A 35 7.58 -13.15 -3.86
CA PRO A 35 8.00 -13.19 -5.26
C PRO A 35 6.99 -12.53 -6.21
N TRP A 36 5.73 -12.37 -5.78
CA TRP A 36 4.68 -11.75 -6.57
C TRP A 36 4.71 -10.23 -6.51
N LEU A 37 5.23 -9.64 -5.43
CA LEU A 37 5.24 -8.19 -5.27
C LEU A 37 6.35 -7.55 -6.11
N THR A 38 6.03 -6.41 -6.73
CA THR A 38 7.04 -5.62 -7.44
C THR A 38 8.15 -5.17 -6.51
N ASP A 39 9.35 -4.95 -7.06
CA ASP A 39 10.47 -4.40 -6.29
C ASP A 39 10.29 -2.89 -6.19
N SER A 40 9.63 -2.48 -5.11
CA SER A 40 9.25 -1.09 -4.86
C SER A 40 9.39 -0.80 -3.38
N VAL A 41 9.72 0.46 -3.11
CA VAL A 41 9.69 1.06 -1.77
C VAL A 41 8.25 1.36 -1.29
N TYR A 42 7.25 1.18 -2.16
CA TYR A 42 5.83 1.39 -1.88
C TYR A 42 4.94 0.30 -2.53
N PRO A 43 5.06 -1.00 -2.17
CA PRO A 43 4.19 -2.00 -2.75
C PRO A 43 2.74 -1.86 -2.25
N ILE A 44 2.55 -1.44 -0.99
CA ILE A 44 1.27 -1.10 -0.33
C ILE A 44 1.62 -0.10 0.78
N SER A 45 1.33 1.20 0.63
CA SER A 45 1.93 2.23 1.50
C SER A 45 1.31 2.31 2.90
N HIS A 46 2.11 2.03 3.93
CA HIS A 46 2.54 2.90 5.05
C HIS A 46 3.52 2.09 5.94
N ASP A 47 4.80 2.47 6.02
CA ASP A 47 5.84 1.68 6.70
C ASP A 47 6.02 2.05 8.19
N ASP A 48 5.58 3.25 8.62
CA ASP A 48 5.50 3.63 10.02
C ASP A 48 4.18 4.34 10.37
N ALA A 49 3.82 4.34 11.65
CA ALA A 49 2.58 4.94 12.15
C ALA A 49 2.54 6.49 12.05
N ALA A 50 3.67 7.13 11.72
CA ALA A 50 3.81 8.58 11.62
C ALA A 50 3.75 9.09 10.17
N GLY A 51 3.82 8.20 9.18
CA GLY A 51 3.82 8.55 7.75
C GLY A 51 5.05 9.37 7.35
N THR A 52 6.15 9.29 8.09
CA THR A 52 7.35 10.14 7.90
C THR A 52 8.40 9.54 6.98
N ASN A 53 8.12 8.38 6.38
CA ASN A 53 9.08 7.65 5.56
C ASN A 53 9.41 8.42 4.26
N SER A 54 10.57 9.06 4.24
CA SER A 54 11.25 9.38 2.99
C SER A 54 11.96 8.13 2.49
N VAL A 55 11.70 7.76 1.23
CA VAL A 55 12.40 6.61 0.63
C VAL A 55 13.85 7.01 0.34
N PRO A 56 14.82 6.10 0.54
CA PRO A 56 16.23 6.40 0.28
C PRO A 56 16.53 6.63 -1.21
N HIS A 57 15.55 6.36 -2.07
CA HIS A 57 15.63 6.59 -3.50
C HIS A 57 15.26 8.04 -3.78
N ALA A 58 16.27 8.85 -4.10
CA ALA A 58 16.03 10.05 -4.90
C ALA A 58 15.27 9.59 -6.15
N GLY A 59 14.08 10.16 -6.40
CA GLY A 59 13.25 9.79 -7.55
C GLY A 59 14.01 9.90 -8.89
N PRO A 60 13.33 9.70 -10.03
CA PRO A 60 13.98 9.71 -11.34
C PRO A 60 14.84 10.97 -11.55
N THR A 61 16.13 10.78 -11.87
CA THR A 61 17.12 11.86 -12.06
C THR A 61 17.05 12.50 -13.45
N VAL A 62 16.29 11.91 -14.35
CA VAL A 62 16.05 12.40 -15.71
C VAL A 62 14.55 12.61 -15.89
N GLY A 63 14.17 13.83 -16.26
CA GLY A 63 12.78 14.20 -16.53
C GLY A 63 12.55 14.53 -18.01
N ARG A 64 11.30 14.43 -18.45
CA ARG A 64 10.83 15.01 -19.72
C ARG A 64 9.48 15.68 -19.51
N LYS A 65 9.15 16.63 -20.39
CA LYS A 65 7.81 17.21 -20.41
C LYS A 65 6.82 16.16 -20.91
N LEU A 66 5.76 15.91 -20.15
CA LEU A 66 4.66 15.04 -20.55
C LEU A 66 3.75 15.78 -21.54
N ARG A 67 3.22 15.04 -22.50
CA ARG A 67 2.19 15.41 -23.46
C ARG A 67 0.92 14.65 -23.12
N ALA A 68 -0.22 15.11 -23.63
CA ALA A 68 -1.50 14.42 -23.43
C ALA A 68 -1.46 12.95 -23.87
N GLU A 69 -0.78 12.66 -24.99
CA GLU A 69 -0.59 11.30 -25.54
C GLU A 69 0.23 10.35 -24.65
N ASP A 70 0.98 10.89 -23.68
CA ASP A 70 1.78 10.10 -22.74
C ASP A 70 0.94 9.53 -21.59
N VAL A 71 -0.27 10.05 -21.40
CA VAL A 71 -1.13 9.70 -20.26
C VAL A 71 -2.13 8.65 -20.71
N LYS A 72 -2.07 7.49 -20.06
CA LYS A 72 -3.13 6.48 -20.11
C LYS A 72 -3.82 6.44 -18.76
N SER A 73 -5.14 6.45 -18.78
CA SER A 73 -5.94 6.36 -17.57
C SER A 73 -6.98 5.26 -17.71
N LEU A 74 -7.28 4.63 -16.58
CA LEU A 74 -8.45 3.77 -16.41
C LEU A 74 -9.23 4.36 -15.24
N PRO A 75 -10.48 4.80 -15.46
CA PRO A 75 -11.28 5.36 -14.38
C PRO A 75 -11.61 4.28 -13.36
N THR A 76 -11.53 4.65 -12.08
CA THR A 76 -11.91 3.83 -10.92
C THR A 76 -12.59 4.75 -9.90
N VAL A 77 -13.57 4.25 -9.15
CA VAL A 77 -14.24 5.02 -8.10
C VAL A 77 -13.50 4.79 -6.79
N PHE A 78 -12.64 5.76 -6.43
CA PHE A 78 -11.92 5.80 -5.16
C PHE A 78 -11.02 4.58 -4.91
N THR A 79 -9.81 4.64 -5.46
CA THR A 79 -8.73 3.68 -5.20
C THR A 79 -7.60 4.35 -4.44
N SER A 80 -7.27 3.86 -3.25
CA SER A 80 -6.24 4.46 -2.38
C SER A 80 -4.86 3.80 -2.53
N ASN A 81 -4.79 2.49 -2.79
CA ASN A 81 -3.57 1.70 -2.59
C ASN A 81 -3.48 0.51 -3.57
N PRO A 82 -3.44 0.75 -4.89
CA PRO A 82 -3.39 -0.34 -5.86
C PRO A 82 -2.10 -1.17 -5.66
N THR A 83 -2.22 -2.49 -5.67
CA THR A 83 -1.05 -3.38 -5.54
C THR A 83 -0.50 -3.76 -6.90
N VAL A 84 0.83 -3.76 -7.01
CA VAL A 84 1.53 -4.17 -8.24
C VAL A 84 2.12 -5.58 -8.08
N LYS A 85 1.66 -6.49 -8.92
CA LYS A 85 2.06 -7.89 -9.00
C LYS A 85 2.89 -8.18 -10.26
N LYS A 86 3.90 -9.03 -10.15
CA LYS A 86 4.61 -9.64 -11.29
C LYS A 86 4.11 -11.07 -11.51
N ALA A 87 3.70 -11.42 -12.71
CA ALA A 87 3.23 -12.78 -13.03
C ALA A 87 3.63 -13.16 -14.46
N GLY A 88 4.47 -14.19 -14.62
CA GLY A 88 4.88 -14.68 -15.96
C GLY A 88 5.54 -13.61 -16.84
N GLY A 89 6.29 -12.66 -16.26
CA GLY A 89 6.89 -11.52 -16.99
C GLY A 89 5.95 -10.33 -17.18
N HIS A 90 4.68 -10.45 -16.82
CA HIS A 90 3.72 -9.35 -16.85
C HIS A 90 3.79 -8.49 -15.59
N THR A 91 3.43 -7.22 -15.75
CA THR A 91 3.17 -6.30 -14.62
C THR A 91 1.68 -6.09 -14.53
N ILE A 92 1.08 -6.58 -13.45
CA ILE A 92 -0.35 -6.51 -13.20
C ILE A 92 -0.59 -5.54 -12.06
N VAL A 93 -1.49 -4.59 -12.27
CA VAL A 93 -2.00 -3.71 -11.22
C VAL A 93 -3.36 -4.24 -10.78
N ILE A 94 -3.51 -4.48 -9.49
CA ILE A 94 -4.79 -4.75 -8.86
C ILE A 94 -5.22 -3.45 -8.19
N ALA A 95 -6.29 -2.85 -8.69
CA ALA A 95 -6.81 -1.57 -8.25
C ALA A 95 -8.22 -1.77 -7.73
N GLU A 96 -8.39 -1.69 -6.42
CA GLU A 96 -9.67 -1.80 -5.77
C GLU A 96 -10.34 -0.44 -5.75
N GLY A 97 -11.54 -0.38 -6.29
CA GLY A 97 -12.44 0.74 -6.13
C GLY A 97 -13.61 0.35 -5.23
N ILE A 98 -14.53 1.28 -5.07
CA ILE A 98 -15.80 1.07 -4.37
C ILE A 98 -16.70 0.10 -5.15
N GLU A 99 -16.61 0.14 -6.47
CA GLU A 99 -17.38 -0.61 -7.45
C GLU A 99 -16.90 -2.06 -7.61
N GLY A 100 -15.67 -2.38 -7.21
CA GLY A 100 -15.07 -3.70 -7.37
C GLY A 100 -13.56 -3.65 -7.47
N ILE A 101 -12.97 -4.73 -8.00
CA ILE A 101 -11.52 -4.90 -8.13
C ILE A 101 -11.15 -4.94 -9.61
N SER A 102 -10.48 -3.89 -10.07
CA SER A 102 -9.94 -3.79 -11.42
C SER A 102 -8.58 -4.49 -11.50
N LYS A 103 -8.48 -5.47 -12.39
CA LYS A 103 -7.21 -6.08 -12.81
C LYS A 103 -6.76 -5.41 -14.10
N ILE A 104 -5.55 -4.87 -14.10
CA ILE A 104 -5.01 -4.05 -15.18
C ILE A 104 -3.68 -4.67 -15.64
N ASP A 105 -3.53 -4.87 -16.95
CA ASP A 105 -2.23 -5.16 -17.55
C ASP A 105 -1.47 -3.85 -17.75
N ALA A 106 -0.39 -3.69 -16.99
CA ALA A 106 0.52 -2.56 -17.01
C ALA A 106 1.92 -2.97 -17.54
N THR A 107 2.00 -4.02 -18.35
CA THR A 107 3.27 -4.53 -18.88
C THR A 107 3.88 -3.57 -19.91
N GLY A 108 5.10 -3.08 -19.64
CA GLY A 108 5.78 -2.14 -20.53
C GLY A 108 5.01 -0.83 -20.66
N THR A 109 4.47 -0.56 -21.86
CA THR A 109 3.60 0.60 -22.11
C THR A 109 2.11 0.24 -22.17
N ASN A 110 1.74 -1.01 -21.91
CA ASN A 110 0.33 -1.38 -21.76
C ASN A 110 -0.27 -0.71 -20.53
N TYR A 111 -1.56 -0.41 -20.62
CA TYR A 111 -2.38 0.02 -19.48
C TYR A 111 -3.84 -0.29 -19.82
N LYS A 112 -4.20 -1.57 -19.74
CA LYS A 112 -5.49 -2.09 -20.21
C LYS A 112 -6.22 -2.83 -19.10
N LEU A 113 -7.51 -2.54 -18.94
CA LEU A 113 -8.36 -3.31 -18.04
C LEU A 113 -8.50 -4.74 -18.59
N VAL A 114 -8.13 -5.72 -17.77
CA VAL A 114 -8.32 -7.15 -18.04
C VAL A 114 -9.70 -7.60 -17.55
N SER A 115 -10.04 -7.22 -16.32
CA SER A 115 -11.33 -7.54 -15.71
C SER A 115 -11.65 -6.57 -14.58
N CYS A 116 -12.94 -6.33 -14.33
CA CYS A 116 -13.41 -5.76 -13.07
C CYS A 116 -14.20 -6.87 -12.35
N LEU A 117 -13.78 -7.24 -11.14
CA LEU A 117 -14.46 -8.20 -10.28
C LEU A 117 -15.37 -7.44 -9.29
N PRO A 118 -16.69 -7.49 -9.42
CA PRO A 118 -17.59 -6.90 -8.42
C PRO A 118 -17.43 -7.57 -7.07
N TYR A 119 -17.61 -6.81 -5.99
CA TYR A 119 -17.75 -7.41 -4.66
C TYR A 119 -19.05 -8.20 -4.56
N PRO A 120 -19.04 -9.39 -3.93
CA PRO A 120 -20.26 -10.20 -3.76
C PRO A 120 -21.40 -9.44 -3.06
N GLY A 121 -22.56 -9.39 -3.72
CA GLY A 121 -23.75 -8.67 -3.26
C GLY A 121 -23.77 -7.18 -3.60
N LEU A 122 -22.73 -6.66 -4.26
CA LEU A 122 -22.61 -5.27 -4.70
C LEU A 122 -22.49 -5.16 -6.23
N GLU A 123 -22.95 -6.16 -6.98
CA GLU A 123 -22.87 -6.22 -8.45
C GLU A 123 -23.57 -5.03 -9.11
N HIS A 124 -24.65 -4.53 -8.51
CA HIS A 124 -25.34 -3.32 -8.97
C HIS A 124 -24.45 -2.06 -8.88
N GLN A 125 -23.53 -2.01 -7.91
CA GLN A 125 -22.60 -0.88 -7.75
C GLN A 125 -21.55 -0.89 -8.86
N ALA A 126 -21.04 -2.08 -9.20
CA ALA A 126 -20.17 -2.26 -10.38
C ALA A 126 -20.84 -1.77 -11.68
N ALA A 127 -22.13 -2.08 -11.85
CA ALA A 127 -22.89 -1.61 -13.01
C ALA A 127 -23.05 -0.08 -13.04
N ASN A 128 -23.25 0.56 -11.88
CA ASN A 128 -23.38 2.01 -11.79
C ASN A 128 -22.03 2.73 -11.92
N GLY A 129 -20.94 2.10 -11.50
CA GLY A 129 -19.56 2.59 -11.63
C GLY A 129 -18.90 2.32 -12.99
N SER A 130 -19.67 2.12 -14.07
CA SER A 130 -19.09 1.90 -15.40
C SER A 130 -18.19 3.07 -15.83
N ALA A 131 -17.15 2.77 -16.63
CA ALA A 131 -16.20 3.77 -17.12
C ALA A 131 -16.88 4.99 -17.76
N ASP A 132 -17.90 4.77 -18.60
CA ASP A 132 -18.63 5.86 -19.27
C ASP A 132 -19.34 6.80 -18.28
N ARG A 133 -19.93 6.25 -17.22
CA ARG A 133 -20.61 7.05 -16.18
C ARG A 133 -19.61 7.83 -15.33
N ILE A 134 -18.47 7.22 -15.00
CA ILE A 134 -17.39 7.92 -14.30
C ILE A 134 -16.88 9.07 -15.18
N GLN A 135 -16.62 8.83 -16.46
CA GLN A 135 -16.14 9.85 -17.39
C GLN A 135 -17.17 10.98 -17.57
N ALA A 136 -18.46 10.67 -17.68
CA ALA A 136 -19.52 11.67 -17.75
C ALA A 136 -19.56 12.55 -16.48
N ALA A 137 -19.49 11.95 -15.29
CA ALA A 137 -19.45 12.67 -14.03
C ALA A 137 -18.20 13.57 -13.92
N LEU A 138 -17.03 13.09 -14.33
CA LEU A 138 -15.80 13.88 -14.37
C LEU A 138 -15.90 15.07 -15.33
N ALA A 139 -16.42 14.84 -16.54
CA ALA A 139 -16.59 15.91 -17.54
C ALA A 139 -17.53 17.01 -17.04
N GLU A 140 -18.61 16.63 -16.34
CA GLU A 140 -19.53 17.59 -15.74
C GLU A 140 -18.89 18.38 -14.59
N ALA A 141 -18.11 17.71 -13.72
CA ALA A 141 -17.41 18.34 -12.61
C ALA A 141 -16.37 19.34 -13.14
N ASP A 142 -15.63 18.94 -14.17
CA ASP A 142 -14.67 19.79 -14.87
C ASP A 142 -15.33 21.02 -15.48
N ALA A 143 -16.51 20.87 -16.09
CA ALA A 143 -17.26 21.99 -16.65
C ALA A 143 -17.73 22.96 -15.57
N ALA A 144 -18.30 22.46 -14.46
CA ALA A 144 -18.71 23.26 -13.32
C ALA A 144 -17.52 24.00 -12.69
N ARG A 145 -16.39 23.31 -12.52
CA ARG A 145 -15.15 23.87 -11.98
C ARG A 145 -14.57 24.98 -12.84
N ARG A 146 -14.60 24.83 -14.17
CA ARG A 146 -14.17 25.87 -15.12
C ARG A 146 -15.09 27.09 -15.11
N ALA A 147 -16.38 26.89 -14.86
CA ALA A 147 -17.36 27.97 -14.71
C ALA A 147 -17.32 28.66 -13.33
N GLY A 148 -16.61 28.09 -12.35
CA GLY A 148 -16.63 28.58 -10.97
C GLY A 148 -17.97 28.35 -10.26
N ASP A 149 -18.72 27.33 -10.68
CA ASP A 149 -20.05 27.02 -10.15
C ASP A 149 -19.96 26.06 -8.96
N ASP A 150 -19.66 26.62 -7.78
CA ASP A 150 -19.53 25.86 -6.53
C ASP A 150 -20.87 25.22 -6.11
N THR A 151 -22.00 25.83 -6.48
CA THR A 151 -23.33 25.28 -6.17
C THR A 151 -23.55 23.97 -6.91
N LYS A 152 -23.18 23.94 -8.19
CA LYS A 152 -23.24 22.72 -9.00
C LYS A 152 -22.26 21.67 -8.48
N LEU A 153 -21.02 22.03 -8.16
CA LEU A 153 -20.05 21.08 -7.59
C LEU A 153 -20.56 20.42 -6.31
N VAL A 154 -21.20 21.19 -5.41
CA VAL A 154 -21.83 20.64 -4.20
C VAL A 154 -23.03 19.77 -4.54
N ALA A 155 -23.88 20.16 -5.49
CA ALA A 155 -25.04 19.37 -5.89
C ALA A 155 -24.68 18.00 -6.48
N MET A 156 -23.57 17.94 -7.24
CA MET A 156 -23.03 16.70 -7.83
C MET A 156 -22.61 15.65 -6.79
N THR A 157 -22.49 16.02 -5.50
CA THR A 157 -22.26 15.03 -4.44
C THR A 157 -23.34 13.94 -4.41
N ARG A 158 -24.58 14.23 -4.83
CA ARG A 158 -25.66 13.24 -4.94
C ARG A 158 -25.47 12.29 -6.12
N ASP A 159 -24.90 12.77 -7.22
CA ASP A 159 -24.66 11.95 -8.41
C ASP A 159 -23.51 10.95 -8.18
N VAL A 160 -22.51 11.35 -7.38
CA VAL A 160 -21.45 10.42 -6.95
C VAL A 160 -21.94 9.36 -5.95
N GLU A 161 -22.98 9.63 -5.17
CA GLU A 161 -23.66 8.57 -4.39
C GLU A 161 -24.27 7.51 -5.33
N GLY A 162 -24.82 7.94 -6.47
CA GLY A 162 -25.40 7.06 -7.49
C GLY A 162 -24.41 6.07 -8.10
N ILE A 163 -23.12 6.43 -8.19
CA ILE A 163 -22.03 5.52 -8.62
C ILE A 163 -21.40 4.75 -7.45
N GLY A 164 -22.00 4.81 -6.26
CA GLY A 164 -21.61 4.02 -5.10
C GLY A 164 -20.72 4.74 -4.09
N PHE A 165 -20.31 6.00 -4.33
CA PHE A 165 -19.50 6.79 -3.40
C PHE A 165 -20.33 7.26 -2.19
N VAL A 166 -20.67 6.31 -1.31
CA VAL A 166 -21.42 6.53 -0.08
C VAL A 166 -20.64 6.01 1.12
N ARG A 167 -20.90 6.58 2.29
CA ARG A 167 -20.20 6.22 3.55
C ARG A 167 -20.10 4.72 3.82
N ARG A 168 -21.13 3.96 3.44
CA ARG A 168 -21.16 2.50 3.61
C ARG A 168 -20.10 1.78 2.77
N ASN A 169 -19.79 2.29 1.58
CA ASN A 169 -18.93 1.61 0.62
C ASN A 169 -17.53 2.23 0.53
N ILE A 170 -17.30 3.45 1.04
CA ILE A 170 -15.97 4.08 1.10
C ILE A 170 -14.88 3.13 1.64
N PRO A 171 -15.13 2.26 2.64
CA PRO A 171 -14.12 1.31 3.12
C PRO A 171 -13.78 0.17 2.15
N ASN A 172 -14.54 -0.01 1.07
CA ASN A 172 -14.30 -1.08 0.10
C ASN A 172 -12.96 -0.85 -0.60
N GLY A 173 -12.12 -1.87 -0.62
CA GLY A 173 -10.88 -1.85 -1.38
C GLY A 173 -9.77 -0.98 -0.79
N VAL A 174 -10.04 -0.22 0.27
CA VAL A 174 -9.07 0.74 0.86
C VAL A 174 -7.79 0.06 1.34
N TYR A 175 -7.89 -1.22 1.70
CA TYR A 175 -6.75 -2.06 1.99
C TYR A 175 -6.88 -3.39 1.28
N ASN A 176 -5.77 -3.78 0.65
CA ASN A 176 -5.62 -5.04 -0.04
C ASN A 176 -4.19 -5.54 0.13
N PHE A 177 -3.96 -6.83 -0.13
CA PHE A 177 -2.63 -7.42 -0.17
C PHE A 177 -2.61 -8.70 -1.00
N ILE A 178 -1.40 -9.13 -1.38
CA ILE A 178 -1.15 -10.36 -2.10
C ILE A 178 -0.28 -11.27 -1.25
N ASP A 179 -0.72 -12.51 -1.05
CA ASP A 179 0.05 -13.50 -0.30
C ASP A 179 1.21 -14.09 -1.12
N ARG A 180 2.00 -14.97 -0.49
CA ARG A 180 3.15 -15.63 -1.13
C ARG A 180 2.78 -16.59 -2.26
N ASP A 181 1.51 -17.00 -2.34
CA ASP A 181 0.99 -17.90 -3.36
C ASP A 181 0.36 -17.09 -4.53
N GLY A 182 0.39 -15.76 -4.43
CA GLY A 182 -0.07 -14.83 -5.44
C GLY A 182 -1.56 -14.55 -5.36
N VAL A 183 -2.21 -14.95 -4.26
CA VAL A 183 -3.63 -14.75 -4.04
C VAL A 183 -3.88 -13.37 -3.45
N HIS A 184 -4.89 -12.69 -3.99
CA HIS A 184 -5.28 -11.35 -3.60
C HIS A 184 -6.35 -11.36 -2.50
N PHE A 185 -6.23 -10.42 -1.56
CA PHE A 185 -7.19 -10.18 -0.49
C PHE A 185 -7.56 -8.71 -0.43
N ALA A 186 -8.84 -8.39 -0.25
CA ALA A 186 -9.32 -7.03 -0.05
C ALA A 186 -10.45 -6.96 0.98
N VAL A 187 -10.51 -5.87 1.72
CA VAL A 187 -11.62 -5.57 2.63
C VAL A 187 -12.78 -4.98 1.85
N PHE A 188 -14.02 -5.36 2.17
CA PHE A 188 -15.22 -4.74 1.65
C PHE A 188 -16.39 -4.85 2.63
N GLY A 189 -17.45 -4.07 2.41
CA GLY A 189 -18.65 -4.09 3.24
C GLY A 189 -18.38 -3.77 4.72
N GLY A 190 -17.27 -3.09 5.03
CA GLY A 190 -16.83 -2.74 6.38
C GLY A 190 -16.19 -3.89 7.18
N MET A 191 -16.80 -5.08 7.18
CA MET A 191 -16.38 -6.22 8.01
C MET A 191 -16.18 -7.52 7.22
N LYS A 192 -16.05 -7.45 5.89
CA LYS A 192 -15.81 -8.62 5.05
C LYS A 192 -14.42 -8.59 4.45
N ILE A 193 -13.82 -9.77 4.33
CA ILE A 193 -12.58 -9.98 3.57
C ILE A 193 -12.91 -10.87 2.38
N LEU A 194 -12.59 -10.38 1.19
CA LEU A 194 -12.63 -11.14 -0.04
C LEU A 194 -11.26 -11.75 -0.31
N LYS A 195 -11.21 -13.06 -0.60
CA LYS A 195 -10.09 -13.73 -1.25
C LYS A 195 -10.43 -13.89 -2.73
N SER A 196 -9.54 -13.44 -3.61
CA SER A 196 -9.71 -13.53 -5.06
C SER A 196 -8.44 -13.99 -5.76
N THR A 197 -8.58 -14.73 -6.86
CA THR A 197 -7.44 -15.24 -7.63
C THR A 197 -7.75 -15.35 -9.12
N ASP A 198 -6.71 -15.37 -9.92
CA ASP A 198 -6.68 -15.61 -11.35
C ASP A 198 -5.78 -16.83 -11.69
N ASP A 199 -5.44 -17.66 -10.69
CA ASP A 199 -4.42 -18.71 -10.77
C ASP A 199 -3.04 -18.21 -11.18
N ASN A 200 -2.74 -16.94 -10.89
CA ASN A 200 -1.51 -16.25 -11.31
C ASN A 200 -1.37 -16.16 -12.84
N ASP A 201 -2.48 -16.26 -13.58
CA ASP A 201 -2.52 -16.09 -15.03
C ASP A 201 -2.86 -14.63 -15.38
N PRO A 202 -1.92 -13.87 -15.98
CA PRO A 202 -2.12 -12.48 -16.38
C PRO A 202 -3.37 -12.24 -17.24
N ALA A 203 -3.75 -13.21 -18.07
CA ALA A 203 -4.86 -13.06 -19.03
C ALA A 203 -6.23 -13.42 -18.44
N LYS A 204 -6.28 -14.22 -17.35
CA LYS A 204 -7.55 -14.64 -16.75
C LYS A 204 -8.17 -13.52 -15.91
N PRO A 205 -9.51 -13.43 -15.86
CA PRO A 205 -10.17 -12.52 -14.93
C PRO A 205 -9.92 -12.95 -13.48
N LEU A 206 -9.90 -11.98 -12.56
CA LEU A 206 -10.01 -12.29 -11.13
C LEU A 206 -11.37 -12.94 -10.86
N ARG A 207 -11.39 -13.92 -9.96
CA ARG A 207 -12.62 -14.52 -9.45
C ARG A 207 -12.60 -14.61 -7.94
N VAL A 208 -13.78 -14.64 -7.34
CA VAL A 208 -13.95 -14.90 -5.91
C VAL A 208 -13.53 -16.33 -5.60
N ALA A 209 -12.60 -16.47 -4.66
CA ALA A 209 -12.24 -17.77 -4.09
C ALA A 209 -12.94 -18.01 -2.75
N LYS A 210 -13.06 -16.97 -1.92
CA LYS A 210 -13.74 -17.05 -0.62
C LYS A 210 -14.15 -15.67 -0.14
N VAL A 211 -15.23 -15.60 0.64
CA VAL A 211 -15.56 -14.43 1.46
C VAL A 211 -15.59 -14.87 2.92
N GLN A 212 -15.00 -14.07 3.79
CA GLN A 212 -15.19 -14.18 5.23
C GLN A 212 -15.88 -12.92 5.73
N ASP A 213 -16.99 -13.10 6.46
CA ASP A 213 -17.69 -12.02 7.15
C ASP A 213 -17.33 -12.07 8.64
N PHE A 214 -16.92 -10.94 9.18
CA PHE A 214 -16.58 -10.76 10.59
C PHE A 214 -17.66 -9.96 11.34
N THR A 215 -18.80 -9.69 10.70
CA THR A 215 -19.94 -9.07 11.35
C THR A 215 -20.37 -9.95 12.53
N PRO A 216 -20.39 -9.40 13.76
CA PRO A 216 -20.96 -10.06 14.91
C PRO A 216 -22.34 -10.66 14.62
N PRO A 217 -22.67 -11.84 15.15
CA PRO A 217 -24.05 -12.26 15.25
C PRO A 217 -24.87 -11.17 15.94
N SER A 218 -26.09 -10.92 15.46
CA SER A 218 -27.00 -9.95 16.07
C SER A 218 -27.15 -10.24 17.57
N GLY A 219 -26.75 -9.30 18.42
CA GLY A 219 -26.77 -9.44 19.88
C GLY A 219 -25.40 -9.34 20.57
N TRP A 220 -24.29 -9.33 19.82
CA TRP A 220 -22.97 -9.08 20.41
C TRP A 220 -22.80 -7.59 20.73
N SER A 221 -22.94 -7.22 22.00
CA SER A 221 -22.68 -5.87 22.50
C SER A 221 -21.18 -5.66 22.71
N SER A 222 -20.65 -4.53 22.24
CA SER A 222 -19.25 -4.10 22.43
C SER A 222 -18.84 -3.94 23.90
N ALA A 223 -19.77 -4.06 24.86
CA ALA A 223 -19.47 -4.05 26.29
C ALA A 223 -18.71 -5.30 26.77
N THR A 224 -18.71 -6.40 26.02
CA THR A 224 -18.00 -7.63 26.44
C THR A 224 -16.50 -7.62 26.08
N ALA A 225 -16.05 -6.72 25.18
CA ALA A 225 -14.66 -6.69 24.72
C ALA A 225 -13.70 -5.93 25.67
N SER A 226 -14.22 -5.01 26.49
CA SER A 226 -13.41 -4.21 27.42
C SER A 226 -12.95 -4.97 28.68
N SER A 227 -13.49 -6.17 28.96
CA SER A 227 -13.06 -6.98 30.12
C SER A 227 -11.81 -7.83 29.86
N HIS A 228 -11.41 -8.05 28.60
CA HIS A 228 -10.22 -8.84 28.26
C HIS A 228 -8.95 -8.01 28.04
N ALA A 229 -9.08 -6.70 27.80
CA ALA A 229 -7.93 -5.80 27.63
C ALA A 229 -7.24 -5.41 28.96
N ALA A 230 -7.86 -5.70 30.11
CA ALA A 230 -7.30 -5.37 31.42
C ALA A 230 -6.23 -6.39 31.92
N GLY A 231 -5.99 -7.49 31.21
CA GLY A 231 -5.07 -8.56 31.62
C GLY A 231 -3.62 -8.42 31.15
N CYS A 232 -3.32 -7.55 30.18
CA CYS A 232 -1.95 -7.36 29.68
C CYS A 232 -1.23 -6.23 30.45
N ALA A 233 -1.06 -6.41 31.77
CA ALA A 233 -0.12 -5.61 32.54
C ALA A 233 1.31 -6.02 32.13
N ARG A 234 2.12 -5.05 31.70
CA ARG A 234 3.55 -5.23 31.39
C ARG A 234 4.27 -5.76 32.65
N PRO A 235 5.08 -6.82 32.57
CA PRO A 235 5.93 -7.21 33.69
C PRO A 235 6.95 -6.09 33.95
N SER A 236 6.93 -5.56 35.17
CA SER A 236 7.93 -4.59 35.64
C SER A 236 9.30 -5.25 35.69
N HIS A 237 10.28 -4.70 34.98
CA HIS A 237 11.68 -5.11 35.11
C HIS A 237 12.20 -4.73 36.49
N THR A 238 12.32 -5.72 37.38
CA THR A 238 13.08 -5.62 38.62
C THR A 238 14.57 -5.54 38.26
N ARG A 239 15.23 -4.46 38.69
CA ARG A 239 16.70 -4.33 38.65
C ARG A 239 17.33 -5.39 39.55
N THR A 240 18.09 -6.32 38.96
CA THR A 240 19.05 -7.15 39.68
C THR A 240 20.36 -6.38 39.80
N THR A 241 20.69 -5.96 41.02
CA THR A 241 22.03 -5.49 41.39
C THR A 241 22.95 -6.70 41.47
N LEU A 242 24.00 -6.75 40.64
CA LEU A 242 25.07 -7.73 40.79
C LEU A 242 26.02 -7.25 41.91
N ILE A 243 26.23 -8.12 42.89
CA ILE A 243 27.34 -8.06 43.83
C ILE A 243 28.45 -8.96 43.26
N THR A 244 29.59 -8.36 42.95
CA THR A 244 30.94 -8.93 43.11
C THR A 244 31.88 -7.77 43.38
#